data_AF-A0A1H1JYE1-F1
#
_entry.id   AF-A0A1H1JYE1-F1
#
_cell.length_a   1.000
_cell.length_b   1.000
_cell.length_c   1.000
_cell.angle_alpha   90.00
_cell.angle_beta   90.00
_cell.angle_gamma   90.00
#
_symmetry.space_group_name_H-M   'P 1'
#
loop_
_entity.id
_entity.type
_entity.pdbx_description
1 polymer ?
#
loop_
_entity_poly.entity_id
_entity_poly.type
_entity_poly.pdbx_seq_one_letter_code
_entity_poly.pdbx_strand_id
1 'polypeptide(L)'
;MATIRLRDVQKAYGDHPPVIRRVNLEIAQHEFCVFLGPSGCGKSTLLRMIAGLEDLSEGELHIGGRLVNDVPAAERIRVHVPPAACHLFDEQGLALRRSTFEPERAAA
;
A
#
# COMPACT_ATOMS: atom_id res chain seq x y z
N MET A 1 7.87 19.70 -1.18
CA MET A 1 6.47 19.43 -0.78
C MET A 1 6.38 17.97 -0.36
N ALA A 2 5.63 17.64 0.70
CA ALA A 2 5.52 16.26 1.17
C ALA A 2 4.74 15.42 0.15
N THR A 3 5.27 14.26 -0.23
CA THR A 3 4.57 13.34 -1.13
C THR A 3 3.47 12.60 -0.38
N ILE A 4 3.66 12.33 0.91
CA ILE A 4 2.66 11.68 1.76
C ILE A 4 2.56 12.46 3.08
N ARG A 5 1.34 12.73 3.53
CA ARG A 5 1.07 13.39 4.81
C ARG A 5 -0.12 12.75 5.50
N LEU A 6 0.10 12.26 6.72
CA LEU A 6 -0.93 11.77 7.65
C LEU A 6 -1.17 12.84 8.71
N ARG A 7 -2.44 13.20 8.94
CA ARG A 7 -2.86 14.10 10.02
C ARG A 7 -3.86 13.40 10.92
N ASP A 8 -3.49 13.23 12.18
CA ASP A 8 -4.29 12.61 13.24
C ASP A 8 -4.96 11.30 12.83
N VAL A 9 -4.27 10.51 11.99
CA VAL A 9 -4.85 9.30 11.39
C VAL A 9 -5.06 8.23 12.45
N GLN A 10 -6.24 7.63 12.44
CA GLN A 10 -6.64 6.58 13.37
C GLN A 10 -7.23 5.38 12.62
N LYS A 11 -7.05 4.21 13.22
CA LYS A 11 -7.68 2.96 12.78
C LYS A 11 -8.10 2.11 13.96
N ALA A 12 -9.39 1.86 14.05
CA ALA A 12 -10.01 0.85 14.91
C ALA A 12 -10.74 -0.17 14.03
N TYR A 13 -10.93 -1.37 14.57
CA TYR A 13 -11.69 -2.44 13.93
C TYR A 13 -12.86 -2.79 14.85
N GLY A 14 -14.09 -2.51 14.39
CA GLY A 14 -15.28 -2.62 15.25
C GLY A 14 -15.15 -1.79 16.53
N ASP A 15 -15.59 -2.36 17.65
CA ASP A 15 -15.56 -1.70 18.97
C ASP A 15 -14.22 -1.86 19.73
N HIS A 16 -13.18 -2.37 19.05
CA HIS A 16 -11.88 -2.55 19.68
C HIS A 16 -11.09 -1.25 19.79
N PRO A 17 -10.17 -1.13 20.78
CA PRO A 17 -9.27 0.01 20.87
C PRO A 17 -8.49 0.24 19.57
N PRO A 18 -8.22 1.50 19.18
CA PRO A 18 -7.51 1.78 17.93
C PRO A 18 -6.10 1.15 17.91
N VAL A 19 -5.82 0.44 16.82
CA VAL A 19 -4.48 -0.09 16.47
C VAL A 19 -3.58 1.05 16.03
N ILE A 20 -4.13 2.02 15.28
CA ILE A 20 -3.42 3.26 14.92
C ILE A 20 -4.04 4.40 15.72
N ARG A 21 -3.22 5.12 16.49
CA ARG A 21 -3.64 6.13 17.45
C ARG A 21 -3.05 7.50 17.09
N ARG A 22 -3.81 8.29 16.32
CA ARG A 22 -3.51 9.69 15.95
C ARG A 22 -2.10 9.88 15.41
N VAL A 23 -1.79 9.12 14.36
CA VAL A 23 -0.48 9.20 13.71
C VAL A 23 -0.41 10.47 12.86
N ASN A 24 0.63 11.26 13.13
CA ASN A 24 1.04 12.41 12.35
C ASN A 24 2.40 12.08 11.71
N LEU A 25 2.47 12.12 10.38
CA LEU A 25 3.67 11.75 9.63
C LEU A 25 3.72 12.53 8.32
N GLU A 26 4.91 13.00 7.96
CA GLU A 26 5.18 13.60 6.66
C GLU A 26 6.36 12.88 6.03
N ILE A 27 6.21 12.45 4.78
CA ILE A 27 7.27 11.85 3.98
C ILE A 27 7.48 12.75 2.77
N ALA A 28 8.67 13.34 2.69
CA ALA A 28 9.08 14.20 1.60
C ALA A 28 9.36 13.43 0.31
N GLN A 29 9.37 14.16 -0.80
CA GLN A 29 9.80 13.59 -2.07
C GLN A 29 11.26 13.10 -1.97
N HIS A 30 11.52 11.90 -2.49
CA HIS A 30 12.82 11.20 -2.43
C HIS A 30 13.29 10.82 -1.02
N GLU A 31 12.41 10.89 -0.03
CA GLU A 31 12.72 10.41 1.31
C GLU A 31 12.54 8.89 1.39
N PHE A 32 13.51 8.23 2.00
CA PHE A 32 13.45 6.81 2.30
C PHE A 32 13.07 6.59 3.76
N CYS A 33 11.85 6.11 3.98
CA CYS A 33 11.30 5.88 5.32
C CYS A 33 11.19 4.38 5.62
N VAL A 34 11.60 3.97 6.82
CA VAL A 34 11.50 2.59 7.32
C VAL A 34 10.67 2.58 8.61
N PHE A 35 9.69 1.68 8.69
CA PHE A 35 8.88 1.49 9.90
C PHE A 35 9.44 0.35 10.75
N LEU A 36 9.89 0.67 11.96
CA LEU A 36 10.41 -0.28 12.95
C LEU A 36 9.46 -0.38 14.15
N GLY A 37 9.36 -1.58 14.73
CA GLY A 37 8.57 -1.80 15.94
C GLY A 37 8.14 -3.26 16.12
N PRO A 38 7.65 -3.65 17.31
CA PRO A 38 7.27 -5.02 17.62
C PRO A 38 6.13 -5.52 16.71
N SER A 39 5.95 -6.84 16.62
CA SER A 39 4.80 -7.41 15.92
C SER A 39 3.50 -6.88 16.54
N GLY A 40 2.51 -6.56 15.71
CA GLY A 40 1.22 -6.04 16.16
C GLY A 40 1.13 -4.53 16.42
N CYS A 41 2.22 -3.75 16.33
CA CYS A 41 2.15 -2.29 16.55
C CYS A 41 1.49 -1.46 15.42
N GLY A 42 0.91 -2.11 14.40
CA GLY A 42 0.16 -1.44 13.34
C GLY A 42 0.94 -1.04 12.09
N LYS A 43 2.23 -1.40 11.93
CA LYS A 43 3.03 -1.07 10.72
C LYS A 43 2.34 -1.47 9.40
N SER A 44 1.95 -2.74 9.29
CA SER A 44 1.29 -3.24 8.08
C SER A 44 -0.09 -2.61 7.88
N THR A 45 -0.81 -2.31 8.96
CA THR A 45 -2.08 -1.57 8.91
C THR A 45 -1.87 -0.16 8.36
N LEU A 46 -0.86 0.56 8.84
CA LEU A 46 -0.51 1.88 8.35
C LEU A 46 -0.14 1.87 6.86
N LEU A 47 0.70 0.91 6.43
CA LEU A 47 1.08 0.76 5.03
C LEU A 47 -0.12 0.42 4.13
N ARG A 48 -1.03 -0.46 4.58
CA ARG A 48 -2.27 -0.78 3.86
C ARG A 48 -3.18 0.43 3.74
N MET A 49 -3.31 1.23 4.80
CA MET A 49 -4.04 2.49 4.76
C MET A 49 -3.42 3.46 3.77
N ILE A 50 -2.11 3.66 3.78
CA ILE A 50 -1.41 4.51 2.80
C ILE A 50 -1.68 4.01 1.37
N ALA A 51 -1.64 2.69 1.16
CA ALA A 51 -1.91 2.07 -0.14
C ALA A 51 -3.37 2.09 -0.60
N GLY A 52 -4.31 2.48 0.26
CA GLY A 52 -5.75 2.44 -0.05
C GLY A 52 -6.34 1.02 -0.02
N LEU A 53 -5.63 0.06 0.59
CA LEU A 53 -6.10 -1.31 0.82
C LEU A 53 -6.90 -1.45 2.13
N GLU A 54 -6.97 -0.38 2.90
CA GLU A 54 -7.66 -0.30 4.17
C GLU A 54 -8.11 1.16 4.39
N ASP A 55 -9.35 1.36 4.83
CA ASP A 55 -9.87 2.70 5.09
C ASP A 55 -9.41 3.24 6.46
N LEU A 56 -9.31 4.55 6.57
CA LEU A 56 -9.07 5.23 7.84
C LEU A 56 -10.36 5.21 8.67
N SER A 57 -10.25 5.07 9.99
CA SER A 57 -11.39 5.33 10.89
C SER A 57 -11.60 6.83 11.09
N GLU A 58 -10.51 7.58 11.29
CA GLU A 58 -10.53 9.04 11.44
C GLU A 58 -9.22 9.65 10.90
N GLY A 59 -9.24 10.98 10.72
CA GLY A 59 -8.08 11.77 10.29
C GLY A 59 -7.98 11.90 8.77
N GLU A 60 -6.87 12.46 8.32
CA GLU A 60 -6.65 12.80 6.91
C GLU A 60 -5.38 12.17 6.37
N LEU A 61 -5.47 11.55 5.20
CA LEU A 61 -4.34 11.13 4.40
C LEU A 61 -4.29 11.96 3.12
N HIS A 62 -3.16 12.65 2.93
CA HIS A 62 -2.86 13.42 1.75
C HIS A 62 -1.71 12.79 0.97
N ILE A 63 -1.84 12.68 -0.35
CA ILE A 63 -0.78 12.22 -1.25
C ILE A 63 -0.62 13.25 -2.38
N GLY A 64 0.60 13.71 -2.63
CA GLY A 64 0.87 14.77 -3.60
C GLY A 64 0.09 16.06 -3.33
N GLY A 65 -0.22 16.34 -2.05
CA GLY A 65 -1.02 17.50 -1.64
C GLY A 65 -2.53 17.36 -1.83
N ARG A 66 -3.04 16.23 -2.32
CA ARG A 66 -4.49 15.95 -2.43
C ARG A 66 -4.95 15.08 -1.26
N LEU A 67 -6.11 15.38 -0.70
CA LEU A 67 -6.81 14.48 0.21
C LEU A 67 -7.24 13.22 -0.56
N VAL A 68 -6.91 12.04 -0.04
CA VAL A 68 -7.15 10.77 -0.75
C VAL A 68 -7.96 9.75 0.04
N ASN A 69 -8.55 10.09 1.19
CA ASN A 69 -9.28 9.15 2.06
C ASN A 69 -10.20 8.20 1.29
N ASP A 70 -10.98 8.71 0.34
CA ASP A 70 -11.97 7.95 -0.45
C ASP A 70 -11.47 7.52 -1.84
N VAL A 71 -10.18 7.73 -2.13
CA VAL A 71 -9.57 7.32 -3.41
C VAL A 71 -9.18 5.83 -3.34
N PRO A 72 -9.71 4.98 -4.25
CA PRO A 72 -9.40 3.56 -4.28
C PRO A 72 -7.91 3.27 -4.49
N ALA A 73 -7.44 2.12 -4.00
CA ALA A 73 -6.04 1.69 -4.10
C ALA A 73 -5.46 1.81 -5.52
N ALA A 74 -6.23 1.38 -6.54
CA ALA A 74 -5.81 1.36 -7.94
C ALA A 74 -5.46 2.75 -8.50
N GLU A 75 -6.03 3.80 -7.93
CA GLU A 75 -5.82 5.20 -8.33
C GLU A 75 -4.86 5.94 -7.39
N ARG A 76 -4.59 5.37 -6.20
CA ARG A 76 -3.80 6.02 -5.14
C ARG A 76 -2.30 5.79 -5.30
N ILE A 77 -1.87 4.55 -5.55
CA ILE A 77 -0.44 4.19 -5.68
C ILE A 77 -0.21 3.36 -6.94
N ARG A 78 0.70 3.82 -7.79
CA ARG A 78 1.23 3.01 -8.89
C ARG A 78 2.44 2.23 -8.39
N VAL A 79 2.22 0.96 -8.06
CA VAL A 79 3.32 0.03 -7.78
C VAL A 79 3.80 -0.54 -9.11
N HIS A 80 5.04 -0.23 -9.49
CA HIS A 80 5.68 -0.92 -10.60
C HIS A 80 6.09 -2.33 -10.13
N VAL A 81 5.37 -3.34 -10.61
CA VAL A 81 5.73 -4.74 -10.40
C VAL A 81 6.44 -5.24 -11.67
N PRO A 82 7.74 -5.54 -11.62
CA PRO A 82 8.43 -6.07 -12.80
C PRO A 82 7.83 -7.42 -13.17
N PRO A 83 7.67 -7.77 -14.47
CA PRO A 83 7.07 -9.03 -14.88
C PRO A 83 7.69 -10.26 -14.23
N ALA A 84 9.01 -10.25 -14.00
CA ALA A 84 9.74 -11.34 -13.33
C ALA A 84 9.37 -11.54 -11.84
N ALA A 85 8.73 -10.55 -11.21
CA ALA A 85 8.20 -10.67 -9.85
C ALA A 85 6.75 -11.18 -9.81
N CYS A 86 6.09 -11.36 -10.97
CA CYS A 86 4.73 -11.88 -11.04
C CYS A 86 4.72 -13.41 -11.08
N HIS A 87 3.73 -13.98 -10.39
CA HIS A 87 3.33 -15.38 -10.56
C HIS A 87 1.96 -15.40 -11.24
N LEU A 88 1.80 -16.25 -12.25
CA LEU A 88 0.52 -16.58 -12.86
C LEU A 88 -0.03 -17.83 -12.17
N PHE A 89 -1.35 -17.97 -12.11
CA PHE A 89 -2.01 -19.17 -11.62
C PHE A 89 -2.70 -19.85 -12.80
N ASP A 90 -2.50 -21.16 -12.97
CA ASP A 90 -3.25 -21.94 -13.96
C ASP A 90 -4.66 -22.30 -13.45
N GLU A 91 -5.43 -23.03 -14.26
CA GLU A 91 -6.80 -23.44 -13.93
C GLU A 91 -6.87 -24.37 -12.70
N GLN A 92 -5.76 -25.03 -12.37
CA GLN A 92 -5.62 -25.87 -11.18
C GLN A 92 -5.12 -25.09 -9.95
N GLY A 93 -4.82 -23.80 -10.09
CA GLY A 93 -4.32 -22.95 -9.02
C GLY A 93 -2.82 -23.10 -8.74
N LEU A 94 -2.04 -23.70 -9.65
CA LEU A 94 -0.59 -23.80 -9.51
C LEU A 94 0.08 -22.46 -9.87
N ALA A 95 0.93 -21.97 -8.97
CA ALA A 95 1.69 -20.76 -9.19
C ALA A 95 2.88 -21.00 -10.15
N LEU A 96 2.81 -20.42 -11.34
CA LEU A 96 3.87 -20.41 -12.34
C LEU A 96 4.59 -19.06 -12.27
N ARG A 97 5.92 -19.06 -12.16
CA ARG A 97 6.65 -17.80 -12.39
C ARG A 97 6.34 -17.36 -13.81
N ARG A 98 6.05 -16.06 -13.96
CA ARG A 98 6.04 -15.44 -15.28
C ARG A 98 7.50 -15.45 -15.76
N SER A 99 7.91 -16.52 -16.42
CA SER A 99 9.21 -16.61 -17.05
C SER A 99 9.34 -15.45 -18.02
N THR A 100 10.57 -14.97 -18.17
CA THR A 100 10.97 -13.90 -19.07
C THR A 100 10.22 -14.09 -20.39
N PHE A 101 9.39 -13.11 -20.75
CA PHE A 101 8.70 -13.09 -22.03
C PHE A 101 9.77 -13.18 -23.12
N GLU A 102 9.88 -14.32 -23.79
CA GLU A 102 10.64 -14.50 -25.03
C GLU A 102 9.66 -14.29 -26.19
N PRO A 103 9.63 -13.12 -26.83
CA PRO A 103 8.64 -12.79 -27.86
C PRO A 103 8.63 -13.78 -29.03
N GLU A 104 9.73 -14.51 -29.26
CA GLU A 104 9.88 -15.42 -30.40
C GLU A 104 9.05 -16.71 -30.28
N ARG A 105 8.62 -17.12 -29.08
CA ARG A 105 7.86 -18.37 -28.88
C ARG A 105 6.34 -18.22 -28.99
N ALA A 106 5.82 -17.00 -29.15
CA ALA A 106 4.38 -16.72 -29.25
C ALA A 106 3.87 -16.66 -30.71
N ALA A 107 4.76 -16.82 -31.69
CA ALA A 107 4.45 -16.74 -33.12
C ALA A 107 4.59 -18.08 -33.88
N ALA A 108 4.66 -19.20 -33.16
CA ALA A 108 4.65 -20.56 -33.70
C ALA A 108 3.41 -21.31 -33.18
#